data_AF-A0A7W1CSH4-F1
#
_entry.id   AF-A0A7W1CSH4-F1
#
_cell.length_a   1.000
_cell.length_b   1.000
_cell.length_c   1.000
_cell.angle_alpha   90.00
_cell.angle_beta   90.00
_cell.angle_gamma   90.00
#
_symmetry.space_group_name_H-M   'P 1'
#
loop_
_entity.id
_entity.type
_entity.pdbx_description
1 polymer ?
#
loop_
_entity_poly.entity_id
_entity_poly.type
_entity_poly.pdbx_seq_one_letter_code
_entity_poly.pdbx_strand_id
1 'polypeptide(L)'
;MIGKIGDASVMKVATNLVTAATAQIAAEALALVRKSGIAPELFARAMKSNASNSTTLEMKLPLILAGDFETHFSVKHMLKDVRIASALAKHYALDFPVTEVSGDMLLAELKQGRGDADYSSIAQKYFPAPPKAMPPAAPPTVETSPPAAETSSPNERPRPAWARTEPVPPAEPKPAETKASNGEEKQEEAENDDEKKKAEDLEGVNLSGGFRSWFSRRAAPSRRES
;
A
#
# COMPACT_ATOMS: atom_id res chain seq x y z
N MET A 1 16.59 18.98 -4.68
CA MET A 1 15.99 19.86 -3.65
C MET A 1 14.50 19.96 -3.92
N ILE A 2 13.65 19.55 -2.99
CA ILE A 2 12.21 19.82 -3.08
C ILE A 2 12.01 21.18 -2.38
N GLY A 3 11.28 22.08 -3.06
CA GLY A 3 11.10 23.49 -2.72
C GLY A 3 10.35 23.75 -1.41
N LYS A 4 9.70 24.92 -1.32
CA LYS A 4 9.12 25.55 -0.12
C LYS A 4 8.34 24.56 0.78
N ILE A 5 8.23 24.89 2.06
CA ILE A 5 7.44 24.12 3.05
C ILE A 5 6.05 23.82 2.45
N GLY A 6 5.75 22.53 2.20
CA GLY A 6 4.51 22.06 1.58
C GLY A 6 4.66 21.41 0.21
N ASP A 7 5.72 21.72 -0.56
CA ASP A 7 5.91 21.19 -1.92
C ASP A 7 6.05 19.65 -1.92
N ALA A 8 6.75 19.11 -0.91
CA ALA A 8 6.88 17.66 -0.75
C ALA A 8 5.54 16.97 -0.48
N SER A 9 4.65 17.61 0.27
CA SER A 9 3.31 17.07 0.57
C SER A 9 2.42 17.10 -0.66
N VAL A 10 2.45 18.19 -1.43
CA VAL A 10 1.70 18.30 -2.70
C VAL A 10 2.19 17.26 -3.70
N MET A 11 3.51 17.11 -3.84
CA MET A 11 4.10 16.10 -4.73
C MET A 11 3.68 14.68 -4.35
N LYS A 12 3.70 14.35 -3.05
CA LYS A 12 3.24 13.05 -2.57
C LYS A 12 1.76 12.80 -2.92
N VAL A 13 0.90 13.78 -2.67
CA VAL A 13 -0.53 13.67 -2.98
C VAL A 13 -0.74 13.47 -4.49
N ALA A 14 -0.02 14.21 -5.34
CA ALA A 14 -0.09 14.04 -6.79
C ALA A 14 0.32 12.62 -7.23
N THR A 15 1.42 12.07 -6.69
CA THR A 15 1.84 10.68 -6.97
C THR A 15 0.81 9.66 -6.50
N ASN A 16 0.19 9.89 -5.34
CA ASN A 16 -0.83 8.99 -4.79
C ASN A 16 -2.15 9.04 -5.58
N LEU A 17 -2.50 10.17 -6.21
CA LEU A 17 -3.62 10.22 -7.16
C LEU A 17 -3.42 9.30 -8.36
N VAL A 18 -2.24 9.37 -8.98
CA VAL A 18 -1.90 8.50 -10.13
C VAL A 18 -1.94 7.04 -9.69
N THR A 19 -1.41 6.74 -8.51
CA THR A 19 -1.40 5.39 -7.94
C THR A 19 -2.82 4.86 -7.69
N ALA A 20 -3.71 5.65 -7.08
CA ALA A 20 -5.09 5.28 -6.82
C ALA A 20 -5.87 5.01 -8.13
N ALA A 21 -5.76 5.94 -9.10
CA ALA A 21 -6.38 5.79 -10.40
C ALA A 21 -5.88 4.56 -11.16
N THR A 22 -4.58 4.29 -11.08
CA THR A 22 -3.94 3.13 -11.72
C THR A 22 -4.48 1.82 -11.16
N ALA A 23 -4.62 1.70 -9.83
CA ALA A 23 -5.21 0.49 -9.25
C ALA A 23 -6.68 0.31 -9.63
N GLN A 24 -7.46 1.40 -9.67
CA GLN A 24 -8.87 1.33 -10.06
C GLN A 24 -9.03 0.86 -11.51
N ILE A 25 -8.28 1.47 -12.45
CA ILE A 25 -8.38 1.11 -13.86
C ILE A 25 -7.82 -0.29 -14.13
N ALA A 26 -6.78 -0.71 -13.40
CA ALA A 26 -6.26 -2.07 -13.47
C ALA A 26 -7.32 -3.10 -13.04
N ALA A 27 -8.04 -2.82 -11.95
CA ALA A 27 -9.12 -3.67 -11.46
C ALA A 27 -10.26 -3.80 -12.50
N GLU A 28 -10.66 -2.70 -13.12
CA GLU A 28 -11.69 -2.70 -14.18
C GLU A 28 -11.22 -3.43 -15.44
N ALA A 29 -9.99 -3.19 -15.88
CA ALA A 29 -9.41 -3.85 -17.05
C ALA A 29 -9.32 -5.37 -16.85
N LEU A 30 -8.84 -5.81 -15.69
CA LEU A 30 -8.83 -7.23 -15.32
C LEU A 30 -10.24 -7.82 -15.33
N ALA A 31 -11.23 -7.09 -14.78
CA ALA A 31 -12.62 -7.53 -14.76
C ALA A 31 -13.19 -7.74 -16.17
N LEU A 32 -12.90 -6.80 -17.07
CA LEU A 32 -13.28 -6.87 -18.49
C LEU A 32 -12.64 -8.07 -19.19
N VAL A 33 -11.33 -8.27 -19.03
CA VAL A 33 -10.59 -9.41 -19.61
C VAL A 33 -11.20 -10.73 -19.15
N ARG A 34 -11.42 -10.88 -17.84
CA ARG A 34 -12.02 -12.09 -17.27
C ARG A 34 -13.43 -12.34 -17.78
N LYS A 35 -14.27 -11.30 -17.85
CA LYS A 35 -15.64 -11.42 -18.38
C LYS A 35 -15.69 -11.71 -19.87
N SER A 36 -14.64 -11.39 -20.60
CA SER A 36 -14.48 -11.74 -22.02
C SER A 36 -14.01 -13.19 -22.24
N GLY A 37 -13.82 -13.98 -21.18
CA GLY A 37 -13.33 -15.36 -21.27
C GLY A 37 -11.82 -15.47 -21.49
N ILE A 38 -11.08 -14.36 -21.36
CA ILE A 38 -9.62 -14.35 -21.49
C ILE A 38 -9.01 -14.56 -20.11
N ALA A 39 -7.99 -15.42 -20.03
CA ALA A 39 -7.23 -15.64 -18.80
C ALA A 39 -6.61 -14.33 -18.31
N PRO A 40 -6.94 -13.83 -17.11
CA PRO A 40 -6.43 -12.55 -16.59
C PRO A 40 -4.90 -12.46 -16.50
N GLU A 41 -4.21 -13.59 -16.38
CA GLU A 41 -2.75 -13.68 -16.37
C GLU A 41 -2.14 -13.30 -17.73
N LEU A 42 -2.87 -13.50 -18.83
CA LEU A 42 -2.45 -13.02 -20.15
C LEU A 42 -2.41 -11.49 -20.19
N PHE A 43 -3.36 -10.83 -19.54
CA PHE A 43 -3.36 -9.38 -19.45
C PHE A 43 -2.16 -8.87 -18.65
N ALA A 44 -1.87 -9.47 -17.49
CA ALA A 44 -0.69 -9.12 -16.71
C ALA A 44 0.62 -9.30 -17.50
N ARG A 45 0.72 -10.36 -18.32
CA ARG A 45 1.87 -10.54 -19.23
C ARG A 45 1.92 -9.51 -20.35
N ALA A 46 0.78 -9.22 -20.98
CA ALA A 46 0.70 -8.23 -22.05
C ALA A 46 1.03 -6.81 -21.58
N MET A 47 0.71 -6.49 -20.32
CA MET A 47 1.04 -5.19 -19.74
C MET A 47 2.55 -4.97 -19.62
N LYS A 48 3.38 -6.01 -19.43
CA LYS A 48 4.84 -5.84 -19.27
C LYS A 48 5.52 -5.15 -20.46
N SER A 49 5.04 -5.39 -21.68
CA SER A 49 5.56 -4.75 -22.90
C SER A 49 4.73 -3.55 -23.35
N ASN A 50 3.72 -3.16 -22.59
CA ASN A 50 2.83 -2.05 -22.93
C ASN A 50 3.42 -0.71 -22.48
N ALA A 51 3.22 0.35 -23.27
CA ALA A 51 3.67 1.70 -22.91
C ALA A 51 3.00 2.26 -21.65
N SER A 52 1.83 1.76 -21.28
CA SER A 52 1.10 2.11 -20.06
C SER A 52 1.53 1.29 -18.84
N ASN A 53 2.54 0.42 -18.97
CA ASN A 53 3.10 -0.29 -17.83
C ASN A 53 3.75 0.68 -16.83
N SER A 54 3.64 0.35 -15.56
CA SER A 54 4.30 1.10 -14.50
C SER A 54 4.71 0.15 -13.39
N THR A 55 5.70 0.54 -12.58
CA THR A 55 6.12 -0.25 -11.41
C THR A 55 4.94 -0.59 -10.50
N THR A 56 3.98 0.32 -10.35
CA THR A 56 2.73 0.08 -9.63
C THR A 56 1.92 -1.08 -10.21
N LEU A 57 1.75 -1.13 -11.53
CA LEU A 57 1.02 -2.22 -12.19
C LEU A 57 1.75 -3.56 -12.06
N GLU A 58 3.07 -3.57 -12.23
CA GLU A 58 3.87 -4.79 -12.09
C GLU A 58 3.79 -5.38 -10.68
N MET A 59 3.77 -4.52 -9.66
CA MET A 59 3.59 -4.94 -8.27
C MET A 59 2.16 -5.39 -7.99
N LYS A 60 1.14 -4.66 -8.46
CA LYS A 60 -0.25 -4.87 -8.02
C LYS A 60 -1.02 -5.90 -8.82
N LEU A 61 -0.76 -6.06 -10.13
CA LEU A 61 -1.50 -7.03 -10.95
C LEU A 61 -1.37 -8.47 -10.43
N PRO A 62 -0.17 -8.99 -10.08
CA PRO A 62 -0.05 -10.34 -9.53
C PRO A 62 -0.77 -10.52 -8.20
N LEU A 63 -0.70 -9.52 -7.31
CA LEU A 63 -1.36 -9.56 -6.00
C LEU A 63 -2.89 -9.57 -6.13
N ILE A 64 -3.43 -8.71 -7.00
CA ILE A 64 -4.87 -8.67 -7.30
C ILE A 64 -5.35 -10.02 -7.86
N LEU A 65 -4.58 -10.64 -8.76
CA LEU A 65 -4.90 -11.96 -9.32
C LEU A 65 -4.87 -13.08 -8.27
N ALA A 66 -3.93 -13.01 -7.32
CA ALA A 66 -3.85 -13.94 -6.20
C ALA A 66 -4.95 -13.70 -5.14
N GLY A 67 -5.69 -12.59 -5.22
CA GLY A 67 -6.60 -12.15 -4.17
C GLY A 67 -5.87 -11.74 -2.88
N ASP A 68 -4.59 -11.39 -3.00
CA ASP A 68 -3.75 -10.94 -1.90
C ASP A 68 -3.83 -9.41 -1.77
N PHE A 69 -4.36 -8.98 -0.62
CA PHE A 69 -4.53 -7.58 -0.27
C PHE A 69 -3.80 -7.25 1.03
N GLU A 70 -2.69 -7.94 1.31
CA GLU A 70 -1.78 -7.56 2.37
C GLU A 70 -1.27 -6.13 2.19
N THR A 71 -1.29 -5.41 3.30
CA THR A 71 -1.21 -3.95 3.33
C THR A 71 0.20 -3.46 3.07
N HIS A 72 0.43 -2.95 1.86
CA HIS A 72 1.62 -2.16 1.56
C HIS A 72 1.32 -0.67 1.77
N PHE A 73 0.11 -0.25 1.36
CA PHE A 73 -0.42 1.06 1.65
C PHE A 73 -1.93 0.97 1.85
N SER A 74 -2.41 1.39 3.03
CA SER A 74 -3.78 1.09 3.43
C SER A 74 -4.83 1.93 2.70
N VAL A 75 -6.04 1.39 2.54
CA VAL A 75 -7.20 2.11 2.02
C VAL A 75 -7.43 3.42 2.78
N LYS A 76 -7.35 3.41 4.12
CA LYS A 76 -7.55 4.62 4.93
C LYS A 76 -6.51 5.71 4.65
N HIS A 77 -5.26 5.35 4.39
CA HIS A 77 -4.21 6.31 4.06
C HIS A 77 -4.36 6.83 2.63
N MET A 78 -4.65 5.95 1.67
CA MET A 78 -4.92 6.37 0.29
C MET A 78 -6.14 7.31 0.22
N LEU A 79 -7.23 6.98 0.91
CA LEU A 79 -8.42 7.81 0.97
C LEU A 79 -8.14 9.19 1.59
N LYS A 80 -7.27 9.26 2.61
CA LYS A 80 -6.83 10.53 3.18
C LYS A 80 -6.12 11.39 2.14
N ASP A 81 -5.19 10.83 1.39
CA ASP A 81 -4.44 11.57 0.37
C ASP A 81 -5.34 12.01 -0.79
N VAL A 82 -6.27 11.17 -1.23
CA VAL A 82 -7.31 11.53 -2.21
C VAL A 82 -8.16 12.70 -1.72
N ARG A 83 -8.60 12.70 -0.44
CA ARG A 83 -9.37 13.81 0.14
C ARG A 83 -8.58 15.11 0.22
N ILE A 84 -7.29 15.04 0.55
CA ILE A 84 -6.40 16.22 0.53
C ILE A 84 -6.32 16.76 -0.90
N ALA A 85 -6.18 15.87 -1.89
CA ALA A 85 -6.14 16.27 -3.29
C ALA A 85 -7.45 16.95 -3.75
N SER A 86 -8.61 16.37 -3.41
CA SER A 86 -9.91 16.96 -3.73
C SER A 86 -10.11 18.33 -3.06
N ALA A 87 -9.59 18.51 -1.84
CA ALA A 87 -9.62 19.81 -1.17
C ALA A 87 -8.72 20.84 -1.87
N LEU A 88 -7.52 20.45 -2.30
CA LEU A 88 -6.63 21.29 -3.10
C LEU A 88 -7.24 21.63 -4.47
N ALA A 89 -7.87 20.66 -5.14
CA ALA A 89 -8.54 20.89 -6.42
C ALA A 89 -9.62 21.96 -6.28
N LYS A 90 -10.46 21.88 -5.24
CA LYS A 90 -11.46 22.91 -4.92
C LYS A 90 -10.83 24.27 -4.65
N HIS A 91 -9.73 24.31 -3.89
CA HIS A 91 -9.01 25.56 -3.62
C HIS A 91 -8.47 26.22 -4.89
N TYR A 92 -7.97 25.42 -5.84
CA TYR A 92 -7.43 25.90 -7.11
C TYR A 92 -8.45 25.98 -8.24
N ALA A 93 -9.74 25.73 -7.97
CA ALA A 93 -10.82 25.66 -8.97
C ALA A 93 -10.52 24.67 -10.13
N LEU A 94 -9.90 23.53 -9.81
CA LEU A 94 -9.64 22.42 -10.73
C LEU A 94 -10.72 21.33 -10.59
N ASP A 95 -11.04 20.67 -11.69
CA ASP A 95 -11.94 19.52 -11.73
C ASP A 95 -11.15 18.22 -11.89
N PHE A 96 -11.27 17.30 -10.91
CA PHE A 96 -10.56 16.01 -10.87
C PHE A 96 -11.55 14.83 -10.87
N PRO A 97 -12.22 14.54 -12.01
CA PRO A 97 -13.28 13.53 -12.08
C PRO A 97 -12.78 12.12 -11.72
N VAL A 98 -11.56 11.75 -12.15
CA VAL A 98 -10.97 10.44 -11.85
C VAL A 98 -10.68 10.28 -10.36
N THR A 99 -10.27 11.36 -9.70
CA THR A 99 -9.98 11.38 -8.26
C THR A 99 -11.25 11.17 -7.45
N GLU A 100 -12.36 11.82 -7.82
CA GLU A 100 -13.64 11.65 -7.13
C GLU A 100 -14.13 10.19 -7.24
N VAL A 101 -14.11 9.60 -8.45
CA VAL A 101 -14.50 8.20 -8.64
C VAL A 101 -13.61 7.25 -7.84
N SER A 102 -12.30 7.47 -7.83
CA SER A 102 -11.35 6.67 -7.06
C SER A 102 -11.57 6.83 -5.55
N GLY A 103 -11.91 8.04 -5.08
CA GLY A 103 -12.28 8.34 -3.71
C GLY A 103 -13.53 7.60 -3.26
N ASP A 104 -14.55 7.53 -4.12
CA ASP A 104 -15.77 6.78 -3.85
C ASP A 104 -15.54 5.28 -3.72
N MET A 105 -14.67 4.70 -4.57
CA MET A 105 -14.31 3.28 -4.49
C MET A 105 -13.55 2.98 -3.20
N LEU A 106 -12.58 3.81 -2.82
CA LEU A 106 -11.85 3.67 -1.56
C LEU A 106 -12.77 3.85 -0.33
N LEU A 107 -13.73 4.78 -0.40
CA LEU A 107 -14.74 4.95 0.64
C LEU A 107 -15.64 3.72 0.76
N ALA A 108 -16.00 3.08 -0.36
CA ALA A 108 -16.77 1.84 -0.35
C ALA A 108 -16.01 0.68 0.31
N GLU A 109 -14.69 0.58 0.10
CA GLU A 109 -13.84 -0.41 0.78
C GLU A 109 -13.76 -0.14 2.29
N LEU A 110 -13.57 1.13 2.69
CA LEU A 110 -13.55 1.52 4.09
C LEU A 110 -14.86 1.16 4.80
N LYS A 111 -16.02 1.42 4.15
CA LYS A 111 -17.35 1.08 4.67
C LYS A 111 -17.57 -0.42 4.83
N GLN A 112 -16.82 -1.25 4.11
CA GLN A 112 -16.87 -2.70 4.24
C GLN A 112 -15.86 -3.25 5.27
N GLY A 113 -15.29 -2.39 6.11
CA GLY A 113 -14.34 -2.78 7.16
C GLY A 113 -12.93 -3.07 6.64
N ARG A 114 -12.62 -2.77 5.37
CA ARG A 114 -11.32 -3.03 4.74
C ARG A 114 -10.38 -1.82 4.76
N GLY A 115 -10.58 -0.91 5.71
CA GLY A 115 -9.76 0.31 5.85
C GLY A 115 -8.27 0.04 6.04
N ASP A 116 -7.92 -1.09 6.66
CA ASP A 116 -6.55 -1.51 6.91
C ASP A 116 -5.98 -2.40 5.82
N ALA A 117 -6.78 -2.89 4.87
CA ALA A 117 -6.29 -3.64 3.71
C ALA A 117 -5.53 -2.73 2.75
N ASP A 118 -4.76 -3.31 1.83
CA ASP A 118 -4.11 -2.54 0.77
C ASP A 118 -5.13 -1.77 -0.09
N TYR A 119 -4.75 -0.60 -0.60
CA TYR A 119 -5.61 0.19 -1.48
C TYR A 119 -6.02 -0.56 -2.76
N SER A 120 -5.26 -1.58 -3.20
CA SER A 120 -5.66 -2.45 -4.30
C SER A 120 -6.90 -3.30 -3.99
N SER A 121 -7.37 -3.35 -2.73
CA SER A 121 -8.60 -4.04 -2.33
C SER A 121 -9.86 -3.51 -3.00
N ILE A 122 -9.84 -2.31 -3.61
CA ILE A 122 -10.88 -1.85 -4.54
C ILE A 122 -11.16 -2.86 -5.66
N ALA A 123 -10.17 -3.70 -6.01
CA ALA A 123 -10.33 -4.78 -6.96
C ALA A 123 -11.26 -5.90 -6.46
N GLN A 124 -11.49 -6.04 -5.15
CA GLN A 124 -12.36 -7.08 -4.59
C GLN A 124 -13.80 -7.00 -5.06
N LYS A 125 -14.26 -5.81 -5.45
CA LYS A 125 -15.54 -5.61 -6.14
C LYS A 125 -15.68 -6.51 -7.38
N TYR A 126 -14.58 -6.76 -8.07
CA TYR A 126 -14.52 -7.61 -9.26
C TYR A 126 -13.89 -8.97 -8.95
N PHE A 127 -12.83 -9.02 -8.14
CA PHE A 127 -12.04 -10.20 -7.79
C PHE A 127 -12.19 -10.48 -6.29
N PRO A 128 -13.32 -11.05 -5.84
CA PRO A 128 -13.52 -11.31 -4.42
C PRO A 128 -12.37 -12.18 -3.90
N ALA A 129 -11.72 -11.71 -2.84
CA ALA A 129 -10.70 -12.49 -2.18
C ALA A 129 -11.31 -13.79 -1.63
N PRO A 130 -10.57 -14.92 -1.61
CA PRO A 130 -10.98 -16.05 -0.79
C PRO A 130 -11.15 -15.57 0.66
N PRO A 131 -12.15 -16.08 1.41
CA PRO A 131 -12.42 -15.60 2.76
C PRO A 131 -11.17 -15.76 3.62
N LYS A 132 -10.55 -14.64 4.00
CA LYS A 132 -9.48 -14.61 5.01
C LYS A 132 -10.13 -15.06 6.31
N ALA A 133 -9.60 -16.11 6.94
CA ALA A 133 -10.07 -16.55 8.25
C ALA A 133 -10.04 -15.33 9.18
N MET A 134 -11.24 -14.88 9.57
CA MET A 134 -11.40 -13.76 10.46
C MET A 134 -10.71 -14.13 11.78
N PRO A 135 -9.86 -13.29 12.37
CA PRO A 135 -9.51 -13.49 13.78
C PRO A 135 -10.84 -13.56 14.55
N PRO A 136 -10.99 -14.51 15.49
CA PRO A 136 -12.27 -14.75 16.15
C PRO A 136 -12.79 -13.43 16.70
N ALA A 137 -14.03 -13.09 16.32
CA ALA A 137 -14.75 -11.98 16.89
C ALA A 137 -14.60 -12.07 18.41
N ALA A 138 -14.06 -11.03 19.04
CA ALA A 138 -13.97 -10.97 20.49
C ALA A 138 -15.37 -11.30 21.05
N PRO A 139 -15.48 -12.26 21.98
CA PRO A 139 -16.78 -12.65 22.49
C PRO A 139 -17.49 -11.42 23.07
N PRO A 140 -18.82 -11.32 22.92
CA PRO A 140 -19.56 -10.19 23.47
C PRO A 140 -19.25 -10.09 24.96
N THR A 141 -18.77 -8.92 25.37
CA THR A 141 -18.54 -8.61 26.78
C THR A 141 -19.89 -8.68 27.47
N VAL A 142 -20.14 -9.78 28.19
CA VAL A 142 -21.31 -9.91 29.05
C VAL A 142 -21.07 -8.97 30.22
N GLU A 143 -21.74 -7.83 30.16
CA GLU A 143 -21.82 -6.85 31.23
C GLU A 143 -22.62 -7.46 32.39
N THR A 144 -21.92 -8.08 33.35
CA THR A 144 -22.54 -8.55 34.59
C THR A 144 -22.75 -7.37 35.53
N SER A 145 -24.01 -6.95 35.68
CA SER A 145 -24.47 -6.09 36.77
C SER A 145 -24.27 -6.79 38.14
N PRO A 146 -24.02 -6.04 39.23
CA PRO A 146 -23.64 -6.63 40.52
C PRO A 146 -24.88 -7.10 41.32
N PRO A 147 -24.78 -8.20 42.10
CA PRO A 147 -25.82 -8.56 43.05
C PRO A 147 -25.70 -7.77 44.36
N ALA A 148 -26.87 -7.39 44.88
CA ALA A 148 -27.09 -6.70 46.14
C ALA A 148 -26.75 -7.55 47.37
N ALA A 149 -26.53 -6.85 48.47
CA ALA A 149 -26.05 -7.28 49.77
C ALA A 149 -26.89 -8.33 50.50
N GLU A 150 -26.24 -9.14 51.35
CA GLU A 150 -26.76 -9.51 52.67
C GLU A 150 -25.63 -9.97 53.62
N THR A 151 -25.93 -9.91 54.91
CA THR A 151 -25.07 -9.56 56.03
C THR A 151 -24.62 -10.75 56.90
N SER A 152 -23.41 -10.70 57.48
CA SER A 152 -23.16 -11.03 58.91
C SER A 152 -21.70 -10.75 59.33
N SER A 153 -21.55 -9.92 60.37
CA SER A 153 -20.31 -9.57 61.12
C SER A 153 -19.99 -10.64 62.21
N PRO A 154 -18.97 -10.53 63.10
CA PRO A 154 -17.91 -9.52 63.23
C PRO A 154 -16.49 -10.05 63.61
N ASN A 155 -15.52 -9.12 63.62
CA ASN A 155 -14.35 -9.05 64.52
C ASN A 155 -13.02 -9.64 64.03
N GLU A 156 -12.16 -8.79 63.46
CA GLU A 156 -10.73 -8.74 63.80
C GLU A 156 -10.15 -7.35 63.42
N ARG A 157 -9.44 -6.72 64.36
CA ARG A 157 -8.89 -5.36 64.23
C ARG A 157 -7.65 -5.33 63.31
N PRO A 158 -7.37 -4.22 62.62
CA PRO A 158 -6.38 -4.16 61.55
C PRO A 158 -4.92 -4.21 62.03
N ARG A 159 -4.04 -4.89 61.26
CA ARG A 159 -2.58 -4.86 61.47
C ARG A 159 -1.96 -3.60 60.81
N PRO A 160 -1.07 -2.87 61.51
CA PRO A 160 -0.50 -1.62 61.02
C PRO A 160 0.54 -1.80 59.89
N ALA A 161 0.66 -0.77 59.05
CA ALA A 161 1.36 -0.75 57.76
C ALA A 161 2.89 -0.94 57.79
N TRP A 162 3.52 -1.04 58.97
CA TRP A 162 4.97 -1.18 59.10
C TRP A 162 5.47 -2.64 59.04
N ALA A 163 4.56 -3.62 59.02
CA ALA A 163 4.89 -5.05 59.04
C ALA A 163 4.99 -5.71 57.64
N ARG A 164 5.15 -4.91 56.56
CA ARG A 164 5.44 -5.43 55.22
C ARG A 164 6.90 -5.13 54.86
N THR A 165 7.78 -6.11 55.09
CA THR A 165 9.15 -6.09 54.55
C THR A 165 9.13 -6.67 53.15
N GLU A 166 9.35 -5.84 52.13
CA GLU A 166 9.63 -6.30 50.77
C GLU A 166 11.06 -6.86 50.70
N PRO A 167 11.29 -8.02 50.06
CA PRO A 167 12.64 -8.52 49.82
C PRO A 167 13.32 -7.75 48.68
N VAL A 168 14.53 -7.25 48.96
CA VAL A 168 15.43 -6.54 48.03
C VAL A 168 15.97 -7.51 46.97
N PRO A 169 15.99 -7.16 45.66
CA PRO A 169 16.62 -7.99 44.63
C PRO A 169 18.16 -7.90 44.65
N PRO A 170 18.90 -9.00 44.41
CA PRO A 170 20.36 -8.97 44.33
C PRO A 170 20.89 -8.37 43.01
N ALA A 171 22.02 -7.67 43.11
CA ALA A 171 22.66 -6.86 42.08
C ALA A 171 23.38 -7.67 40.97
N GLU A 172 23.38 -7.12 39.75
CA GLU A 172 24.13 -7.58 38.58
C GLU A 172 25.64 -7.26 38.67
N PRO A 173 26.55 -8.15 38.20
CA PRO A 173 27.94 -7.79 37.96
C PRO A 173 28.22 -7.39 36.49
N LYS A 174 28.99 -6.31 36.33
CA LYS A 174 29.55 -5.75 35.08
C LYS A 174 30.99 -6.27 34.82
N PRO A 175 31.62 -6.00 33.66
CA PRO A 175 32.07 -7.02 32.70
C PRO A 175 33.56 -7.41 32.80
N ALA A 176 33.88 -8.58 32.26
CA ALA A 176 35.26 -9.04 32.02
C ALA A 176 35.68 -8.79 30.57
N GLU A 177 36.86 -8.19 30.41
CA GLU A 177 37.58 -7.96 29.16
C GLU A 177 38.08 -9.27 28.55
N THR A 178 37.99 -9.45 27.23
CA THR A 178 38.95 -10.29 26.49
C THR A 178 39.02 -9.95 25.00
N LYS A 179 40.18 -9.38 24.62
CA LYS A 179 40.94 -9.50 23.36
C LYS A 179 40.19 -9.70 22.03
N ALA A 180 40.17 -8.63 21.24
CA ALA A 180 39.98 -8.68 19.79
C ALA A 180 41.26 -9.20 19.10
N SER A 181 41.11 -10.25 18.30
CA SER A 181 42.08 -10.67 17.28
C SER A 181 41.64 -10.13 15.92
N ASN A 182 42.59 -9.47 15.27
CA ASN A 182 42.56 -8.87 13.96
C ASN A 182 42.28 -9.91 12.85
N GLY A 183 41.46 -9.55 11.86
CA GLY A 183 41.43 -10.21 10.56
C GLY A 183 40.01 -10.44 10.01
N GLU A 184 39.54 -9.52 9.16
CA GLU A 184 38.66 -9.75 7.98
C GLU A 184 38.12 -8.40 7.47
N GLU A 185 39.03 -7.53 7.02
CA GLU A 185 38.71 -6.39 6.13
C GLU A 185 39.57 -6.55 4.88
N LYS A 186 39.09 -7.36 3.93
CA LYS A 186 39.49 -7.36 2.51
C LYS A 186 38.71 -8.43 1.74
N GLN A 187 37.44 -8.15 1.44
CA GLN A 187 36.74 -8.88 0.38
C GLN A 187 35.56 -8.13 -0.27
N GLU A 188 35.15 -6.94 0.21
CA GLU A 188 34.01 -6.19 -0.38
C GLU A 188 34.37 -5.13 -1.44
N GLU A 189 35.65 -4.88 -1.73
CA GLU A 189 36.07 -3.86 -2.72
C GLU A 189 36.35 -4.40 -4.13
N ALA A 190 36.24 -5.70 -4.39
CA ALA A 190 36.51 -6.29 -5.70
C ALA A 190 35.26 -6.65 -6.53
N GLU A 191 34.07 -6.62 -5.93
CA GLU A 191 32.82 -7.07 -6.58
C GLU A 191 31.97 -5.90 -7.14
N ASN A 192 32.27 -4.65 -6.75
CA ASN A 192 31.54 -3.46 -7.20
C ASN A 192 32.07 -2.81 -8.51
N ASP A 193 33.24 -3.22 -9.00
CA ASP A 193 33.82 -2.64 -10.23
C ASP A 193 33.38 -3.36 -11.52
N ASP A 194 32.92 -4.62 -11.42
CA ASP A 194 32.44 -5.39 -12.59
C ASP A 194 30.99 -5.09 -12.97
N GLU A 195 30.13 -4.67 -12.03
CA GLU A 195 28.76 -4.21 -12.34
C GLU A 195 28.75 -2.82 -12.99
N LYS A 196 29.74 -1.98 -12.68
CA LYS A 196 29.83 -0.62 -13.23
C LYS A 196 30.24 -0.60 -14.70
N LYS A 197 31.04 -1.57 -15.15
CA LYS A 197 31.42 -1.74 -16.56
C LYS A 197 30.32 -2.32 -17.44
N LYS A 198 29.34 -3.03 -16.87
CA LYS A 198 28.23 -3.62 -17.63
C LYS A 198 27.08 -2.64 -17.89
N ALA A 199 27.03 -1.53 -17.15
CA ALA A 199 26.04 -0.47 -17.31
C ALA A 199 26.39 0.54 -18.42
N GLU A 200 27.67 0.71 -18.75
CA GLU A 200 28.11 1.67 -19.78
C GLU A 200 27.97 1.13 -21.22
N ASP A 201 27.85 -0.19 -21.42
CA ASP A 201 27.69 -0.80 -22.75
C ASP A 201 26.24 -0.85 -23.27
N LEU A 202 25.25 -0.44 -22.47
CA LEU A 202 23.82 -0.50 -22.84
C LEU A 202 23.21 0.85 -23.27
N GLU A 203 23.94 1.96 -23.19
CA GLU A 203 23.46 3.28 -23.67
C GLU A 203 23.63 3.51 -25.19
N GLY A 204 24.10 2.51 -25.95
CA GLY A 204 24.38 2.64 -27.39
C GLY A 204 23.26 2.28 -28.37
N VAL A 205 22.09 1.79 -27.93
CA VAL A 205 21.06 1.27 -28.86
C VAL A 205 19.97 2.32 -29.16
N ASN A 206 20.20 3.08 -30.24
CA ASN A 206 19.27 4.03 -30.83
C ASN A 206 18.01 3.35 -31.38
N LEU A 207 16.87 3.46 -30.68
CA LEU A 207 15.54 3.05 -31.15
C LEU A 207 14.67 4.26 -31.49
N SER A 208 15.05 5.00 -32.53
CA SER A 208 14.20 6.03 -33.14
C SER A 208 13.90 5.68 -34.61
N GLY A 209 12.81 4.94 -34.84
CA GLY A 209 12.40 4.59 -36.22
C GLY A 209 11.00 4.03 -36.44
N GLY A 210 10.34 3.48 -35.42
CA GLY A 210 9.09 2.71 -35.63
C GLY A 210 7.77 3.44 -35.41
N PHE A 211 7.73 4.50 -34.58
CA PHE A 211 6.47 4.91 -33.95
C PHE A 211 5.71 6.06 -34.64
N ARG A 212 6.35 6.79 -35.57
CA ARG A 212 5.73 7.92 -36.30
C ARG A 212 4.88 7.51 -37.52
N SER A 213 4.93 6.26 -37.95
CA SER A 213 4.23 5.79 -39.17
C SER A 213 2.75 5.45 -38.95
N TRP A 214 2.37 5.10 -37.72
CA TRP A 214 1.02 4.60 -37.43
C TRP A 214 -0.04 5.72 -37.27
N PHE A 215 0.35 6.90 -36.80
CA PHE A 215 -0.59 8.00 -36.53
C PHE A 215 -0.95 8.87 -37.75
N SER A 216 -0.27 8.72 -38.90
CA SER A 216 -0.49 9.58 -40.07
C SER A 216 -1.43 9.01 -41.14
N ARG A 217 -2.16 7.91 -40.89
CA ARG A 217 -3.06 7.26 -41.87
C ARG A 217 -4.56 7.27 -41.53
N ARG A 218 -5.03 8.19 -40.69
CA ARG A 218 -6.48 8.45 -40.50
C ARG A 218 -6.77 9.94 -40.36
N ALA A 219 -6.63 10.69 -41.44
CA ALA A 219 -7.30 11.97 -41.64
C ALA A 219 -7.30 12.33 -43.13
N ALA A 220 -8.29 11.83 -43.88
CA ALA A 220 -8.65 12.37 -45.19
C ALA A 220 -10.17 12.46 -45.25
N PRO A 221 -10.78 13.65 -45.34
CA PRO A 221 -12.20 13.79 -45.56
C PRO A 221 -12.54 13.51 -47.03
N SER A 222 -13.61 12.74 -47.25
CA SER A 222 -14.20 12.45 -48.55
C SER A 222 -14.75 13.72 -49.23
N ARG A 223 -14.27 14.02 -50.44
CA ARG A 223 -14.95 14.92 -51.39
C ARG A 223 -16.24 14.25 -51.91
N ARG A 224 -17.36 14.99 -51.91
CA ARG A 224 -18.51 14.89 -52.82
C ARG A 224 -18.86 16.33 -53.23
N GLU A 225 -18.59 16.69 -54.48
CA GLU A 225 -19.54 16.76 -55.61
C GLU A 225 -20.37 18.06 -55.63
N SER A 226 -20.06 18.89 -56.63
CA SER A 226 -20.98 19.67 -57.46
C SER A 226 -20.27 20.01 -58.77
#